data_AF-A0A9W9WGY5-F1
#
_entry.id   AF-A0A9W9WGY5-F1
#
_cell.length_a   1.000
_cell.length_b   1.000
_cell.length_c   1.000
_cell.angle_alpha   90.00
_cell.angle_beta   90.00
_cell.angle_gamma   90.00
#
_symmetry.space_group_name_H-M   'P 1'
#
loop_
_entity.id
_entity.type
_entity.pdbx_description
1 polymer ?
#
loop_
_entity_poly.entity_id
_entity_poly.type
_entity_poly.pdbx_seq_one_letter_code
_entity_poly.pdbx_strand_id
1 'polypeptide(L)'
;MESPSQAYPTPVVGQDKVQPGFWAHTALKNPWPRGKRVRTRPETLLHELQTASLRREPGVRTLKNGEDFYYTIGTKTANIEALLVQSIGERIDIEEACDSCQRHQGPFTSCVIAPDLRHLLTTCANCHWGSKGQRCSFTSQPPVAHTTIDKPETLEELEETLAKEILARDSAIAAFHEHNRRIKELLSTKATILAEKQQEITPKLPS
;
A
#
# COMPACT_ATOMS: atom_id res chain seq x y z
N MET A 1 -15.60 -29.82 31.69
CA MET A 1 -16.74 -28.92 31.44
C MET A 1 -16.24 -27.81 30.53
N GLU A 2 -16.40 -27.95 29.23
CA GLU A 2 -16.07 -26.90 28.26
C GLU A 2 -17.36 -26.21 27.81
N SER A 3 -17.44 -24.90 28.04
CA SER A 3 -17.71 -23.87 27.02
C SER A 3 -18.09 -22.54 27.68
N PRO A 4 -17.33 -21.47 27.43
CA PRO A 4 -17.92 -20.16 27.25
C PRO A 4 -17.94 -19.87 25.75
N SER A 5 -19.14 -19.65 25.19
CA SER A 5 -19.32 -19.06 23.87
C SER A 5 -18.54 -17.74 23.83
N GLN A 6 -17.39 -17.71 23.17
CA GLN A 6 -16.61 -16.49 23.10
C GLN A 6 -17.29 -15.53 22.13
N ALA A 7 -18.02 -14.56 22.67
CA ALA A 7 -18.57 -13.46 21.89
C ALA A 7 -17.40 -12.75 21.18
N TYR A 8 -17.46 -12.70 19.84
CA TYR A 8 -16.45 -11.99 19.07
C TYR A 8 -16.52 -10.49 19.40
N PRO A 9 -15.44 -9.87 19.92
CA PRO A 9 -15.46 -8.46 20.27
C PRO A 9 -15.65 -7.60 19.03
N THR A 10 -16.30 -6.45 19.17
CA THR A 10 -16.39 -5.45 18.10
C THR A 10 -15.00 -5.15 17.53
N PRO A 11 -14.81 -5.20 16.19
CA PRO A 11 -13.53 -4.83 15.59
C PRO A 11 -13.20 -3.37 15.85
N VAL A 12 -11.90 -3.07 15.86
CA VAL A 12 -11.43 -1.68 16.03
C VAL A 12 -11.93 -0.86 14.85
N VAL A 13 -12.72 0.18 15.10
CA VAL A 13 -13.23 1.06 14.05
C VAL A 13 -12.36 2.30 13.96
N GLY A 14 -12.02 2.71 12.74
CA GLY A 14 -11.07 3.80 12.53
C GLY A 14 -9.64 3.28 12.56
N GLN A 15 -8.74 4.00 13.22
CA GLN A 15 -7.31 3.72 13.14
C GLN A 15 -6.91 2.38 13.77
N ASP A 16 -5.91 1.71 13.18
CA ASP A 16 -5.31 0.50 13.75
C ASP A 16 -4.74 0.79 15.16
N LYS A 17 -4.74 -0.22 16.04
CA LYS A 17 -4.02 -0.10 17.32
C LYS A 17 -2.61 -0.65 17.20
N VAL A 18 -1.66 0.03 17.82
CA VAL A 18 -0.24 -0.36 17.82
C VAL A 18 -0.05 -1.77 18.39
N GLN A 19 -0.77 -2.14 19.44
CA GLN A 19 -0.64 -3.47 20.03
C GLN A 19 -1.60 -4.48 19.36
N PRO A 20 -1.11 -5.67 18.96
CA PRO A 20 -1.96 -6.76 18.47
C PRO A 20 -3.03 -7.17 19.50
N GLY A 21 -4.29 -7.24 19.07
CA GLY A 21 -5.44 -7.57 19.89
C GLY A 21 -6.14 -8.85 19.45
N PHE A 22 -7.44 -8.94 19.72
CA PHE A 22 -8.21 -10.15 19.46
C PHE A 22 -8.17 -10.55 17.97
N TRP A 23 -8.35 -9.61 17.05
CA TRP A 23 -8.46 -9.92 15.62
C TRP A 23 -7.13 -10.31 15.01
N ALA A 24 -6.03 -9.66 15.40
CA ALA A 24 -4.68 -10.03 14.99
C ALA A 24 -4.33 -11.46 15.43
N HIS A 25 -4.55 -11.80 16.69
CA HIS A 25 -4.28 -13.13 17.21
C HIS A 25 -5.22 -14.19 16.60
N THR A 26 -6.48 -13.82 16.32
CA THR A 26 -7.42 -14.72 15.65
C THR A 26 -7.02 -14.98 14.21
N ALA A 27 -6.53 -13.96 13.49
CA ALA A 27 -5.98 -14.09 12.15
C ALA A 27 -4.81 -15.09 12.12
N LEU A 28 -3.87 -14.95 13.06
CA LEU A 28 -2.71 -15.83 13.18
C LEU A 28 -3.12 -17.27 13.52
N LYS A 29 -4.00 -17.45 14.51
CA LYS A 29 -4.54 -18.77 14.90
C LYS A 29 -5.35 -19.43 13.79
N ASN A 30 -5.95 -18.62 12.91
CA ASN A 30 -6.72 -19.03 11.75
C ASN A 30 -7.73 -20.16 12.07
N PRO A 31 -8.76 -19.88 12.88
CA PRO A 31 -9.75 -20.88 13.27
C PRO A 31 -10.74 -21.24 12.15
N TRP A 32 -10.78 -20.47 11.06
CA TRP A 32 -11.77 -20.65 10.00
C TRP A 32 -11.51 -21.93 9.18
N PRO A 33 -12.55 -22.74 8.89
CA PRO A 33 -12.40 -24.00 8.15
C PRO A 33 -11.68 -23.87 6.80
N ARG A 34 -11.92 -22.77 6.06
CA ARG A 34 -11.28 -22.51 4.76
C ARG A 34 -9.77 -22.26 4.88
N GLY A 35 -9.33 -21.63 5.96
CA GLY A 35 -7.91 -21.38 6.21
C GLY A 35 -7.17 -22.61 6.74
N LYS A 36 -7.84 -23.49 7.50
CA LYS A 36 -7.22 -24.68 8.12
C LYS A 36 -6.55 -25.64 7.13
N ARG A 37 -7.14 -25.84 5.93
CA ARG A 37 -6.58 -26.75 4.91
C ARG A 37 -5.42 -26.14 4.13
N VAL A 38 -5.41 -24.81 4.00
CA VAL A 38 -4.41 -24.09 3.20
C VAL A 38 -3.14 -23.90 4.01
N ARG A 39 -3.27 -23.53 5.29
CA ARG A 39 -2.14 -23.19 6.16
C ARG A 39 -1.12 -24.31 6.41
N THR A 40 -1.49 -25.56 6.20
CA THR A 40 -0.60 -26.71 6.43
C THR A 40 0.31 -26.99 5.23
N ARG A 41 0.17 -26.24 4.14
CA ARG A 41 0.95 -26.39 2.91
C ARG A 41 2.04 -25.30 2.86
N PRO A 42 3.33 -25.67 2.90
CA PRO A 42 4.45 -24.73 3.00
C PRO A 42 4.47 -23.62 1.95
N GLU A 43 3.98 -23.90 0.74
CA GLU A 43 4.05 -22.97 -0.40
C GLU A 43 2.87 -21.99 -0.49
N THR A 44 1.97 -21.98 0.50
CA THR A 44 0.81 -21.10 0.46
C THR A 44 1.09 -19.78 1.15
N LEU A 45 0.56 -18.69 0.60
CA LEU A 45 0.63 -17.36 1.21
C LEU A 45 0.22 -17.39 2.69
N LEU A 46 -0.87 -18.08 3.02
CA LEU A 46 -1.34 -18.18 4.40
C LEU A 46 -0.37 -18.91 5.33
N HIS A 47 0.39 -19.90 4.84
CA HIS A 47 1.43 -20.57 5.62
C HIS A 47 2.59 -19.61 5.90
N GLU A 48 3.10 -18.96 4.86
CA GLU A 48 4.20 -17.99 4.97
C GLU A 48 3.85 -16.85 5.93
N LEU A 49 2.65 -16.27 5.80
CA LEU A 49 2.17 -15.21 6.69
C LEU A 49 2.11 -15.63 8.17
N GLN A 50 1.91 -16.91 8.48
CA GLN A 50 1.83 -17.37 9.88
C GLN A 50 3.19 -17.43 10.58
N THR A 51 4.29 -17.36 9.84
CA THR A 51 5.64 -17.34 10.41
C THR A 51 6.06 -15.96 10.91
N ALA A 52 5.38 -14.91 10.44
CA ALA A 52 5.69 -13.53 10.79
C ALA A 52 5.12 -13.12 12.15
N SER A 53 5.79 -12.14 12.79
CA SER A 53 5.34 -11.57 14.06
C SER A 53 4.21 -10.57 13.87
N LEU A 54 3.24 -10.60 14.79
CA LEU A 54 2.15 -9.62 14.83
C LEU A 54 2.69 -8.22 15.13
N ARG A 55 2.25 -7.24 14.33
CA ARG A 55 2.66 -5.84 14.45
C ARG A 55 1.58 -4.92 15.01
N ARG A 56 0.29 -5.23 14.77
CA ARG A 56 -0.83 -4.35 15.14
C ARG A 56 -2.18 -5.07 15.19
N GLU A 57 -3.15 -4.43 15.82
CA GLU A 57 -4.57 -4.77 15.69
C GLU A 57 -5.19 -4.01 14.50
N PRO A 58 -5.73 -4.71 13.48
CA PRO A 58 -6.31 -4.06 12.31
C PRO A 58 -7.52 -3.18 12.63
N GLY A 59 -7.50 -1.95 12.12
CA GLY A 59 -8.64 -1.04 12.08
C GLY A 59 -9.53 -1.32 10.86
N VAL A 60 -10.85 -1.27 11.05
CA VAL A 60 -11.86 -1.39 10.00
C VAL A 60 -12.64 -0.09 9.82
N ARG A 61 -13.12 0.16 8.60
CA ARG A 61 -13.85 1.39 8.26
C ARG A 61 -15.28 1.40 8.78
N THR A 62 -16.03 0.31 8.56
CA THR A 62 -17.51 0.33 8.71
C THR A 62 -18.10 -0.78 9.56
N LEU A 63 -17.48 -1.96 9.63
CA LEU A 63 -18.05 -3.11 10.34
C LEU A 63 -17.93 -2.92 11.85
N LYS A 64 -19.05 -3.05 12.58
CA LYS A 64 -19.13 -2.82 14.04
C LYS A 64 -19.50 -4.06 14.85
N ASN A 65 -20.04 -5.08 14.20
CA ASN A 65 -20.41 -6.34 14.85
C ASN A 65 -19.27 -7.35 14.69
N GLY A 66 -18.79 -7.91 15.81
CA GLY A 66 -17.72 -8.89 15.81
C GLY A 66 -18.11 -10.23 15.18
N GLU A 67 -19.34 -10.68 15.37
CA GLU A 67 -19.84 -11.93 14.79
C GLU A 67 -19.95 -11.83 13.27
N ASP A 68 -20.57 -10.76 12.76
CA ASP A 68 -20.64 -10.50 11.32
C ASP A 68 -19.24 -10.40 10.72
N PHE A 69 -18.30 -9.75 11.41
CA PHE A 69 -16.93 -9.65 10.94
C PHE A 69 -16.26 -11.02 10.90
N TYR A 70 -16.37 -11.83 11.96
CA TYR A 70 -15.83 -13.18 12.01
C TYR A 70 -16.33 -14.05 10.85
N TYR A 71 -17.64 -14.06 10.60
CA TYR A 71 -18.23 -14.83 9.52
C TYR A 71 -17.80 -14.30 8.15
N THR A 72 -17.78 -12.98 7.97
CA THR A 72 -17.33 -12.35 6.72
C THR A 72 -15.89 -12.74 6.39
N ILE A 73 -14.99 -12.74 7.38
CA ILE A 73 -13.61 -13.20 7.19
C ILE A 73 -13.60 -14.66 6.74
N GLY A 74 -14.38 -15.53 7.39
CA GLY A 74 -14.44 -16.96 7.10
C GLY A 74 -14.98 -17.34 5.71
N THR A 75 -15.64 -16.42 5.00
CA THR A 75 -16.24 -16.70 3.69
C THR A 75 -15.21 -16.99 2.59
N LYS A 76 -14.00 -16.41 2.67
CA LYS A 76 -12.96 -16.53 1.63
C LYS A 76 -11.56 -16.61 2.24
N THR A 77 -10.70 -17.44 1.67
CA THR A 77 -9.27 -17.50 2.04
C THR A 77 -8.60 -16.13 1.88
N ALA A 78 -8.92 -15.40 0.81
CA ALA A 78 -8.39 -14.06 0.58
C ALA A 78 -8.74 -13.05 1.70
N ASN A 79 -9.88 -13.22 2.38
CA ASN A 79 -10.24 -12.36 3.51
C ASN A 79 -9.41 -12.68 4.75
N ILE A 80 -9.15 -13.98 4.99
CA ILE A 80 -8.29 -14.46 6.07
C ILE A 80 -6.86 -13.95 5.86
N GLU A 81 -6.31 -14.16 4.67
CA GLU A 81 -4.99 -13.66 4.29
C GLU A 81 -4.91 -12.15 4.40
N ALA A 82 -5.91 -11.41 3.91
CA ALA A 82 -5.94 -9.96 4.02
C ALA A 82 -5.95 -9.48 5.48
N LEU A 83 -6.72 -10.12 6.36
CA LEU A 83 -6.70 -9.80 7.79
C LEU A 83 -5.34 -10.09 8.43
N LEU A 84 -4.72 -11.21 8.07
CA LEU A 84 -3.40 -11.56 8.60
C LEU A 84 -2.33 -10.59 8.10
N VAL A 85 -2.31 -10.26 6.79
CA VAL A 85 -1.44 -9.22 6.21
C VAL A 85 -1.65 -7.89 6.93
N GLN A 86 -2.89 -7.49 7.21
CA GLN A 86 -3.14 -6.28 8.00
C GLN A 86 -2.49 -6.31 9.37
N SER A 87 -2.42 -7.48 9.99
CA SER A 87 -1.91 -7.65 11.35
C SER A 87 -0.38 -7.71 11.41
N ILE A 88 0.31 -8.14 10.34
CA ILE A 88 1.76 -8.41 10.34
C ILE A 88 2.56 -7.55 9.36
N GLY A 89 1.90 -6.98 8.36
CA GLY A 89 2.57 -6.35 7.22
C GLY A 89 3.13 -4.96 7.51
N GLU A 90 3.58 -4.29 6.47
CA GLU A 90 4.03 -2.91 6.52
C GLU A 90 2.93 -1.95 6.07
N ARG A 91 2.76 -0.84 6.77
CA ARG A 91 1.82 0.22 6.40
C ARG A 91 2.47 1.10 5.34
N ILE A 92 1.72 1.36 4.28
CA ILE A 92 2.06 2.39 3.30
C ILE A 92 1.30 3.66 3.67
N ASP A 93 2.01 4.79 3.68
CA ASP A 93 1.41 6.10 3.89
C ASP A 93 0.34 6.38 2.85
N ILE A 94 -0.69 7.14 3.22
CA ILE A 94 -1.90 7.24 2.39
C ILE A 94 -1.61 7.92 1.06
N GLU A 95 -0.66 8.83 1.03
CA GLU A 95 -0.18 9.55 -0.16
C GLU A 95 0.47 8.60 -1.19
N GLU A 96 1.06 7.50 -0.74
CA GLU A 96 1.75 6.50 -1.57
C GLU A 96 0.96 5.19 -1.67
N ALA A 97 -0.17 5.10 -0.99
CA ALA A 97 -1.05 3.96 -1.05
C ALA A 97 -1.57 3.74 -2.48
N CYS A 98 -1.93 2.49 -2.81
CA CYS A 98 -2.54 2.21 -4.10
C CYS A 98 -3.84 3.03 -4.30
N ASP A 99 -4.20 3.31 -5.55
CA ASP A 99 -5.32 4.19 -5.94
C ASP A 99 -6.64 3.81 -5.25
N SER A 100 -6.88 2.51 -5.12
CA SER A 100 -8.07 1.99 -4.44
C SER A 100 -8.10 2.35 -2.94
N CYS A 101 -6.95 2.30 -2.27
CA CYS A 101 -6.82 2.67 -0.86
C CYS A 101 -6.90 4.18 -0.65
N GLN A 102 -6.32 4.99 -1.54
CA GLN A 102 -6.49 6.45 -1.54
C GLN A 102 -7.98 6.85 -1.65
N ARG A 103 -8.75 6.09 -2.43
CA ARG A 103 -10.21 6.23 -2.54
C ARG A 103 -10.99 5.53 -1.42
N HIS A 104 -10.32 5.18 -0.31
CA HIS A 104 -10.91 4.55 0.88
C HIS A 104 -11.67 3.25 0.60
N GLN A 105 -11.25 2.48 -0.41
CA GLN A 105 -11.93 1.24 -0.77
C GLN A 105 -11.36 0.00 -0.05
N GLY A 106 -12.23 -0.93 0.33
CA GLY A 106 -11.88 -2.11 1.14
C GLY A 106 -12.32 -1.96 2.60
N PRO A 107 -12.20 -3.01 3.41
CA PRO A 107 -12.73 -2.99 4.78
C PRO A 107 -11.81 -2.30 5.78
N PHE A 108 -10.51 -2.24 5.54
CA PHE A 108 -9.51 -1.79 6.52
C PHE A 108 -9.13 -0.34 6.32
N THR A 109 -8.76 0.35 7.39
CA THR A 109 -8.38 1.78 7.30
C THR A 109 -7.07 2.03 6.58
N SER A 110 -6.06 1.18 6.80
CA SER A 110 -4.71 1.39 6.27
C SER A 110 -4.43 0.58 5.01
N CYS A 111 -3.59 1.12 4.11
CA CYS A 111 -3.01 0.35 3.02
C CYS A 111 -1.82 -0.45 3.59
N VAL A 112 -1.88 -1.77 3.53
CA VAL A 112 -0.85 -2.64 4.10
C VAL A 112 -0.43 -3.70 3.10
N ILE A 113 0.88 -3.93 3.01
CA ILE A 113 1.50 -4.97 2.18
C ILE A 113 2.32 -5.93 3.05
N ALA A 114 2.63 -7.12 2.51
CA ALA A 114 3.66 -7.99 3.06
C ALA A 114 4.90 -7.89 2.14
N PRO A 115 5.88 -7.01 2.45
CA PRO A 115 6.99 -6.71 1.53
C PRO A 115 7.82 -7.95 1.20
N ASP A 116 8.11 -8.78 2.20
CA ASP A 116 8.91 -10.01 2.02
C ASP A 116 8.18 -11.09 1.21
N LEU A 117 6.84 -11.00 1.13
CA LEU A 117 5.98 -11.99 0.47
C LEU A 117 5.37 -11.47 -0.83
N ARG A 118 5.95 -10.41 -1.43
CA ARG A 118 5.43 -9.81 -2.67
C ARG A 118 5.39 -10.78 -3.86
N HIS A 119 6.25 -11.80 -3.86
CA HIS A 119 6.27 -12.87 -4.85
C HIS A 119 5.02 -13.77 -4.77
N LEU A 120 4.38 -13.87 -3.60
CA LEU A 120 3.12 -14.58 -3.39
C LEU A 120 1.90 -13.64 -3.41
N LEU A 121 2.08 -12.40 -2.98
CA LEU A 121 1.03 -11.40 -2.89
C LEU A 121 1.47 -10.04 -3.44
N THR A 122 1.14 -9.79 -4.71
CA THR A 122 1.45 -8.53 -5.41
C THR A 122 0.48 -7.37 -5.08
N THR A 123 -0.48 -7.57 -4.17
CA THR A 123 -1.51 -6.57 -3.84
C THR A 123 -1.47 -6.19 -2.36
N CYS A 124 -2.09 -5.05 -1.99
CA CYS A 124 -2.29 -4.71 -0.58
C CYS A 124 -3.47 -5.50 0.00
N ALA A 125 -3.54 -5.61 1.34
CA ALA A 125 -4.58 -6.34 2.04
C ALA A 125 -6.01 -5.88 1.70
N ASN A 126 -6.22 -4.57 1.58
CA ASN A 126 -7.52 -4.01 1.20
C ASN A 126 -7.97 -4.49 -0.17
N CYS A 127 -7.07 -4.53 -1.16
CA CYS A 127 -7.37 -4.97 -2.51
C CYS A 127 -7.46 -6.49 -2.63
N HIS A 128 -6.65 -7.23 -1.86
CA HIS A 128 -6.72 -8.68 -1.76
C HIS A 128 -8.08 -9.14 -1.21
N TRP A 129 -8.63 -8.41 -0.24
CA TRP A 129 -9.93 -8.70 0.35
C TRP A 129 -11.02 -8.90 -0.72
N GLY A 130 -11.79 -9.97 -0.54
CA GLY A 130 -12.86 -10.36 -1.46
C GLY A 130 -12.37 -10.96 -2.78
N SER A 131 -11.07 -11.22 -2.92
CA SER A 131 -10.39 -11.63 -4.17
C SER A 131 -10.46 -10.54 -5.24
N LYS A 132 -10.35 -9.26 -4.84
CA LYS A 132 -10.46 -8.10 -5.73
C LYS A 132 -9.11 -7.53 -6.17
N GLY A 133 -8.06 -8.34 -6.22
CA GLY A 133 -6.68 -7.89 -6.41
C GLY A 133 -6.42 -7.05 -7.66
N GLN A 134 -7.18 -7.26 -8.73
CA GLN A 134 -7.06 -6.54 -10.02
C GLN A 134 -7.22 -5.02 -9.92
N ARG A 135 -7.84 -4.50 -8.84
CA ARG A 135 -8.01 -3.04 -8.61
C ARG A 135 -6.81 -2.37 -7.95
N CYS A 136 -5.80 -3.15 -7.55
CA CYS A 136 -4.63 -2.65 -6.85
C CYS A 136 -3.61 -2.12 -7.86
N SER A 137 -3.31 -0.82 -7.85
CA SER A 137 -2.25 -0.27 -8.72
C SER A 137 -0.87 -0.84 -8.42
N PHE A 138 -0.65 -1.41 -7.23
CA PHE A 138 0.59 -2.12 -6.88
C PHE A 138 0.93 -3.35 -7.73
N THR A 139 0.00 -3.86 -8.56
CA THR A 139 0.32 -4.95 -9.50
C THR A 139 1.19 -4.48 -10.66
N SER A 140 1.08 -3.22 -11.06
CA SER A 140 1.87 -2.60 -12.14
C SER A 140 2.89 -1.57 -11.61
N GLN A 141 2.59 -0.94 -10.48
CA GLN A 141 3.41 0.09 -9.85
C GLN A 141 3.65 -0.31 -8.38
N PRO A 142 4.54 -1.27 -8.11
CA PRO A 142 4.83 -1.68 -6.75
C PRO A 142 5.25 -0.45 -5.92
N PRO A 143 4.87 -0.39 -4.64
CA PRO A 143 5.31 0.70 -3.78
C PRO A 143 6.82 0.72 -3.76
N VAL A 144 7.41 1.91 -3.86
CA VAL A 144 8.85 2.09 -3.72
C VAL A 144 9.18 1.57 -2.32
N ALA A 145 10.12 0.63 -2.22
CA ALA A 145 10.58 0.18 -0.93
C ALA A 145 11.11 1.43 -0.22
N HIS A 146 10.39 1.89 0.80
CA HIS A 146 11.02 2.73 1.80
C HIS A 146 12.08 1.83 2.39
N THR A 147 13.32 2.00 1.95
CA THR A 147 14.47 1.57 2.72
C THR A 147 14.21 2.16 4.10
N THR A 148 13.87 1.29 5.05
CA THR A 148 13.86 1.64 6.45
C THR A 148 15.14 2.40 6.65
N ILE A 149 15.06 3.70 6.97
CA ILE A 149 16.23 4.42 7.42
C ILE A 149 16.66 3.60 8.63
N ASP A 150 17.75 2.85 8.50
CA ASP A 150 18.32 2.11 9.61
C ASP A 150 18.41 3.12 10.74
N LYS A 151 17.72 2.82 11.85
CA LYS A 151 17.61 3.78 12.95
C LYS A 151 19.05 4.12 13.33
N PRO A 152 19.50 5.37 13.14
CA PRO A 152 20.88 5.71 13.42
C PRO A 152 21.14 5.45 14.90
N GLU A 153 22.25 4.77 15.20
CA GLU A 153 22.60 4.39 16.56
C GLU A 153 23.06 5.62 17.34
N THR A 154 23.55 6.64 16.64
CA THR A 154 24.03 7.91 17.21
C THR A 154 23.41 9.15 16.55
N LEU A 155 23.46 10.28 17.26
CA LEU A 155 23.01 11.58 16.72
C LEU A 155 23.88 12.04 15.54
N GLU A 156 25.18 11.77 15.58
CA GLU A 156 26.12 12.12 14.51
C GLU A 156 25.82 11.36 13.21
N GLU A 157 25.49 10.06 13.30
CA GLU A 157 25.04 9.29 12.13
C GLU A 157 23.73 9.83 11.53
N LEU A 158 22.80 10.27 12.39
CA LEU A 158 21.56 10.89 11.94
C LEU A 158 21.82 12.21 11.21
N GLU A 159 22.69 13.06 11.77
CA GLU A 159 23.05 14.35 11.18
C GLU A 159 23.75 14.17 9.84
N GLU A 160 24.68 13.22 9.73
CA GLU A 160 25.36 12.91 8.46
C GLU A 160 24.38 12.39 7.40
N THR A 161 23.49 11.49 7.79
CA THR A 161 22.47 10.93 6.89
C THR A 161 21.51 12.02 6.43
N LEU A 162 21.04 12.86 7.34
CA LEU A 162 20.16 13.99 7.03
C LEU A 162 20.82 14.98 6.06
N ALA A 163 22.11 15.28 6.26
CA ALA A 163 22.85 16.16 5.37
C ALA A 163 22.94 15.59 3.94
N LYS A 164 23.19 14.29 3.80
CA LYS A 164 23.20 13.60 2.49
C LYS A 164 21.85 13.66 1.78
N GLU A 165 20.76 13.41 2.51
CA GLU A 165 19.41 13.47 1.96
C GLU A 165 19.00 14.88 1.54
N ILE A 166 19.35 15.91 2.34
CA ILE A 166 19.12 17.31 1.97
C ILE A 166 19.88 17.66 0.68
N LEU A 167 21.15 17.28 0.58
CA LEU A 167 21.96 17.53 -0.62
C LEU A 167 21.39 16.81 -1.85
N ALA A 168 20.93 15.56 -1.69
CA ALA A 168 20.31 14.80 -2.78
C ALA A 168 19.00 15.45 -3.25
N ARG A 169 18.14 15.87 -2.30
CA ARG A 169 16.89 16.59 -2.59
C ARG A 169 17.17 17.88 -3.35
N ASP A 170 18.09 18.71 -2.87
CA ASP A 170 18.39 20.00 -3.47
C ASP A 170 18.98 19.84 -4.88
N SER A 171 19.80 18.80 -5.10
CA SER A 171 20.30 18.43 -6.43
C SER A 171 19.17 18.01 -7.38
N ALA A 172 18.20 17.22 -6.91
CA ALA A 172 17.04 16.81 -7.70
C ALA A 172 16.14 18.03 -8.06
N ILE A 173 15.95 18.95 -7.12
CA ILE A 173 15.21 20.20 -7.35
C ILE A 173 15.91 21.06 -8.42
N ALA A 174 17.24 21.18 -8.36
CA ALA A 174 18.01 21.91 -9.38
C ALA A 174 17.84 21.28 -10.78
N ALA A 175 17.94 19.94 -10.87
CA ALA A 175 17.71 19.23 -12.12
C ALA A 175 16.28 19.42 -12.67
N PHE A 176 15.27 19.43 -11.78
CA PHE A 176 13.88 19.70 -12.15
C PHE A 176 13.69 21.13 -12.69
N HIS A 177 14.30 22.13 -12.05
CA HIS A 177 14.26 23.52 -12.54
C HIS A 177 14.91 23.66 -13.92
N GLU A 178 16.05 23.01 -14.13
CA GLU A 178 16.72 22.98 -15.43
C GLU A 178 15.86 22.30 -16.50
N HIS A 179 15.22 21.18 -16.17
CA HIS A 179 14.30 20.51 -17.08
C HIS A 179 13.11 21.41 -17.48
N ASN A 180 12.54 22.13 -16.51
CA ASN A 180 11.45 23.08 -16.77
C ASN A 180 11.89 24.26 -17.65
N ARG A 181 13.12 24.75 -17.48
CA ARG A 181 13.70 25.75 -18.36
C ARG A 181 13.75 25.24 -19.80
N ARG A 182 14.23 24.01 -19.99
CA ARG A 182 14.30 23.36 -21.32
C ARG A 182 12.92 23.14 -21.95
N ILE A 183 11.90 22.77 -21.16
CA ILE A 183 10.52 22.66 -21.64
C ILE A 183 10.03 24.02 -22.17
N LYS A 184 10.28 25.11 -21.43
CA LYS A 184 9.89 26.46 -21.88
C LYS A 184 10.57 26.86 -23.18
N GLU A 185 11.88 26.58 -23.31
CA GLU A 185 12.64 26.82 -24.54
C GLU A 185 12.05 26.04 -25.73
N LEU A 186 11.76 24.74 -25.54
CA LEU A 186 11.15 23.90 -26.57
C LEU A 186 9.76 24.39 -26.99
N LEU A 187 8.94 24.85 -26.04
CA LEU A 187 7.63 25.43 -26.34
C LEU A 187 7.74 26.72 -27.15
N SER A 188 8.72 27.58 -26.82
CA SER A 188 9.00 28.80 -27.58
C SER A 188 9.43 28.48 -29.02
N THR A 189 10.42 27.58 -29.19
CA THR A 189 10.89 27.15 -30.52
C THR A 189 9.78 26.52 -31.35
N LYS A 190 8.91 25.71 -30.73
CA LYS A 190 7.74 25.14 -31.39
C LYS A 190 6.80 26.23 -31.92
N ALA A 191 6.57 27.29 -31.14
CA ALA A 191 5.72 28.41 -31.57
C ALA A 191 6.31 29.15 -32.77
N THR A 192 7.63 29.40 -32.78
CA THR A 192 8.32 30.03 -33.92
C THR A 192 8.19 29.20 -35.20
N ILE A 193 8.47 27.90 -35.13
CA ILE A 193 8.35 26.99 -36.28
C ILE A 193 6.91 26.96 -36.83
N LEU A 194 5.90 26.99 -35.95
CA LEU A 194 4.50 27.03 -36.37
C LEU A 194 4.14 28.36 -37.06
N ALA A 195 4.67 29.48 -36.57
CA ALA A 195 4.44 30.80 -37.18
C ALA A 195 5.10 30.92 -38.57
N GLU A 196 6.33 30.42 -38.73
CA GLU A 196 7.04 30.38 -40.02
C GLU A 196 6.26 29.55 -41.05
N LYS A 197 5.80 28.35 -40.65
CA LYS A 197 4.96 27.50 -41.51
C LYS A 197 3.64 28.17 -41.92
N GLN A 198 3.05 29.02 -41.08
CA GLN A 198 1.82 29.74 -41.43
C GLN A 198 2.07 30.87 -42.43
N GLN A 199 3.23 31.52 -42.39
CA GLN A 199 3.58 32.57 -43.36
C GLN A 199 3.84 32.00 -44.76
N GLU A 200 4.42 30.81 -44.87
CA GLU A 200 4.65 30.12 -46.16
C GLU A 200 3.37 29.70 -46.89
N ILE A 201 2.25 29.55 -46.18
CA ILE A 201 0.97 29.09 -46.74
C ILE A 201 0.11 30.26 -47.27
N THR A 202 0.44 31.50 -46.93
CA THR A 202 -0.31 32.69 -47.38
C THR A 202 -0.02 33.03 -48.86
N PRO A 203 -0.99 32.95 -49.79
CA PRO A 203 -0.73 33.23 -51.20
C PRO A 203 -0.45 34.72 -51.43
N LYS A 204 0.61 35.05 -52.19
CA LYS A 204 0.86 36.41 -52.68
C LYS A 204 -0.28 36.81 -53.62
N LEU A 205 -1.08 37.79 -53.21
CA LEU A 205 -2.11 38.40 -54.05
C LEU A 205 -1.42 39.12 -55.23
N PRO A 206 -1.75 38.82 -56.50
CA PRO A 206 -1.21 39.55 -57.63
C PRO A 206 -1.88 40.94 -57.71
N SER A 207 -1.03 41.95 -57.91
CA SER A 207 -1.34 43.36 -58.18
C SER A 207 -1.96 43.60 -59.54
#